data_AF-A0A1A7ZV74-F1
#
_entry.id   AF-A0A1A7ZV74-F1
#
_cell.length_a   1.000
_cell.length_b   1.000
_cell.length_c   1.000
_cell.angle_alpha   90.00
_cell.angle_beta   90.00
_cell.angle_gamma   90.00
#
_symmetry.space_group_name_H-M   'P 1'
#
loop_
_entity.id
_entity.type
_entity.pdbx_description
1 polymer ?
#
loop_
_entity_poly.entity_id
_entity_poly.type
_entity_poly.pdbx_seq_one_letter_code
_entity_poly.pdbx_strand_id
1 'polypeptide(L)'
;KESLAEVEEKYKKAMVSNAQLDNDKANLIYQVDTLKDVIEEMEEQTAEMRRELEEKSKELERQKHTCSVLQHKQEELKEGLRQRDELIEKHGLVIIPDGTPNGDVSHEPLSPGITLVSQEAAQVLESAGEGPLDVRLRKLAEEKDELLAQIRKLKNQLEEEKQKHSKVDGAYTDGEGMENGTDLHFIEMQRDINRQMSEYKFKLSKAEQEIGTMEQNINRLEGQVSRYKAAADNAEKIEDELKADKRKLQRELRTALDKLEEMEMTNSHLTKRLEKMKANRNALLSQQ
;
A
#
# COMPACT_ATOMS: atom_id res chain seq x y z
N LYS A 1 44.04 -5.27 -89.14
CA LYS A 1 42.57 -5.47 -89.17
C LYS A 1 42.08 -6.16 -87.89
N GLU A 2 42.72 -7.23 -87.43
CA GLU A 2 42.35 -7.93 -86.18
C GLU A 2 42.45 -7.04 -84.92
N SER A 3 43.47 -6.19 -84.81
CA SER A 3 43.64 -5.28 -83.66
C SER A 3 42.52 -4.22 -83.52
N LEU A 4 41.87 -3.80 -84.61
CA LEU A 4 40.76 -2.84 -84.54
C LEU A 4 39.49 -3.52 -84.01
N ALA A 5 39.21 -4.73 -84.50
CA ALA A 5 38.05 -5.52 -84.06
C ALA A 5 38.11 -5.87 -82.57
N GLU A 6 39.29 -6.17 -82.03
CA GLU A 6 39.46 -6.47 -80.60
C GLU A 6 39.19 -5.23 -79.72
N VAL A 7 39.60 -4.05 -80.17
CA VAL A 7 39.33 -2.78 -79.47
C VAL A 7 37.83 -2.44 -79.52
N GLU A 8 37.18 -2.64 -80.66
CA GLU A 8 35.73 -2.47 -80.81
C GLU A 8 34.94 -3.39 -79.88
N GLU A 9 35.35 -4.66 -79.74
CA GLU A 9 34.69 -5.61 -78.84
C GLU A 9 34.87 -5.21 -77.36
N LYS A 10 36.07 -4.79 -76.96
CA LYS A 10 36.33 -4.28 -75.60
C LYS A 10 35.51 -3.03 -75.29
N TYR A 11 35.41 -2.10 -76.26
CA TYR A 11 34.58 -0.91 -76.12
C TYR A 11 33.10 -1.27 -75.94
N LYS A 12 32.59 -2.22 -76.72
CA LYS A 12 31.19 -2.69 -76.61
C LYS A 12 30.91 -3.33 -75.24
N LYS A 13 31.84 -4.16 -74.73
CA LYS A 13 31.73 -4.75 -73.37
C LYS A 13 31.74 -3.67 -72.28
N ALA A 14 32.61 -2.67 -72.39
CA ALA A 14 32.67 -1.55 -71.47
C ALA A 14 31.37 -0.72 -71.49
N MET A 15 30.80 -0.48 -72.67
CA MET A 15 29.54 0.25 -72.81
C MET A 15 28.37 -0.49 -72.15
N VAL A 16 28.27 -1.81 -72.35
CA VAL A 16 27.24 -2.65 -71.68
C VAL A 16 27.44 -2.64 -70.16
N SER A 17 28.68 -2.81 -69.69
CA SER A 17 28.98 -2.74 -68.26
C SER A 17 28.65 -1.38 -67.66
N ASN A 18 28.89 -0.29 -68.37
CA ASN A 18 28.61 1.06 -67.88
C ASN A 18 27.09 1.30 -67.77
N ALA A 19 26.32 0.84 -68.77
CA ALA A 19 24.86 0.91 -68.71
C ALA A 19 24.28 0.08 -67.56
N GLN A 20 24.87 -1.09 -67.26
CA GLN A 20 24.51 -1.92 -66.11
C GLN A 20 24.77 -1.16 -64.79
N LEU A 21 25.96 -0.57 -64.65
CA LEU A 21 26.35 0.19 -63.47
C LEU A 21 25.48 1.44 -63.27
N ASP A 22 25.08 2.12 -64.34
CA ASP A 22 24.15 3.25 -64.26
C ASP A 22 22.75 2.82 -63.79
N ASN A 23 22.28 1.64 -64.22
CA ASN A 23 21.01 1.09 -63.73
C ASN A 23 21.10 0.70 -62.25
N ASP A 24 22.16 -0.02 -61.85
CA ASP A 24 22.39 -0.41 -60.46
C ASP A 24 22.53 0.82 -59.55
N LYS A 25 23.23 1.86 -60.03
CA LYS A 25 23.33 3.15 -59.32
C LYS A 25 21.97 3.80 -59.15
N ALA A 26 21.13 3.84 -60.19
CA ALA A 26 19.78 4.40 -60.09
C ALA A 26 18.91 3.62 -59.09
N ASN A 27 18.99 2.29 -59.11
CA ASN A 27 18.28 1.42 -58.17
C ASN A 27 18.75 1.64 -56.72
N LEU A 28 20.07 1.76 -56.50
CA LEU A 28 20.64 2.03 -55.18
C LEU A 28 20.24 3.41 -54.65
N ILE A 29 20.20 4.44 -55.50
CA ILE A 29 19.72 5.77 -55.11
C ILE A 29 18.27 5.69 -54.62
N TYR A 30 17.40 5.03 -55.38
CA TYR A 30 16.00 4.85 -54.99
C TYR A 30 15.84 4.08 -53.66
N GLN A 31 16.64 3.03 -53.45
CA GLN A 31 16.63 2.29 -52.18
C GLN A 31 17.10 3.15 -51.02
N VAL A 32 18.16 3.95 -51.21
CA VAL A 32 18.66 4.87 -50.18
C VAL A 32 17.60 5.89 -49.81
N ASP A 33 16.91 6.48 -50.79
CA ASP A 33 15.87 7.48 -50.51
C ASP A 33 14.67 6.84 -49.80
N THR A 34 14.24 5.65 -50.21
CA THR A 34 13.19 4.90 -49.49
C THR A 34 13.59 4.60 -48.05
N LEU A 35 14.84 4.24 -47.80
CA LEU A 35 15.33 3.96 -46.44
C LEU A 35 15.42 5.23 -45.58
N LYS A 36 15.71 6.40 -46.17
CA LYS A 36 15.67 7.67 -45.44
C LYS A 36 14.26 8.00 -44.99
N ASP A 37 13.26 7.85 -45.86
CA ASP A 37 11.86 8.08 -45.52
C ASP A 37 11.41 7.20 -44.34
N VAL A 38 11.81 5.92 -44.35
CA VAL A 38 11.53 4.99 -43.24
C VAL A 38 12.25 5.41 -41.94
N ILE A 39 13.50 5.88 -42.04
CA ILE A 39 14.24 6.37 -40.86
C ILE A 39 13.54 7.61 -40.28
N GLU A 40 13.14 8.57 -41.11
CA GLU A 40 12.42 9.77 -40.67
C GLU A 40 11.10 9.40 -39.96
N GLU A 41 10.31 8.47 -40.53
CA GLU A 41 9.08 8.00 -39.90
C GLU A 41 9.34 7.31 -38.54
N MET A 42 10.39 6.48 -38.45
CA MET A 42 10.78 5.84 -37.19
C MET A 42 11.26 6.85 -36.14
N GLU A 43 11.94 7.91 -36.55
CA GLU A 43 12.38 8.99 -35.66
C GLU A 43 11.18 9.78 -35.11
N GLU A 44 10.19 10.08 -35.94
CA GLU A 44 8.93 10.72 -35.51
C GLU A 44 8.16 9.84 -34.52
N GLN A 45 7.96 8.56 -34.83
CA GLN A 45 7.30 7.62 -33.92
C GLN A 45 8.05 7.49 -32.58
N THR A 46 9.38 7.49 -32.62
CA THR A 46 10.20 7.46 -31.41
C THR A 46 10.04 8.74 -30.59
N ALA A 47 9.95 9.91 -31.24
CA ALA A 47 9.73 11.18 -30.56
C ALA A 47 8.33 11.24 -29.91
N GLU A 48 7.31 10.71 -30.58
CA GLU A 48 5.95 10.64 -30.06
C GLU A 48 5.84 9.70 -28.85
N MET A 49 6.36 8.47 -28.95
CA MET A 49 6.42 7.54 -27.82
C MET A 49 7.15 8.11 -26.61
N ARG A 50 8.21 8.90 -26.83
CA ARG A 50 8.93 9.58 -25.74
C ARG A 50 8.08 10.63 -25.04
N ARG A 51 7.28 11.41 -25.79
CA ARG A 51 6.34 12.38 -25.21
C ARG A 51 5.25 11.69 -24.40
N GLU A 52 4.65 10.63 -24.94
CA GLU A 52 3.64 9.85 -24.22
C GLU A 52 4.18 9.24 -22.93
N LEU A 53 5.40 8.70 -22.95
CA LEU A 53 6.07 8.17 -21.76
C LEU A 53 6.25 9.25 -20.68
N GLU A 54 6.65 10.47 -21.08
CA GLU A 54 6.81 11.59 -20.15
C GLU A 54 5.47 12.02 -19.53
N GLU A 55 4.40 12.06 -20.33
CA GLU A 55 3.05 12.36 -19.84
C GLU A 55 2.55 11.29 -18.87
N LYS A 56 2.71 10.00 -19.21
CA LYS A 56 2.36 8.88 -18.32
C LYS A 56 3.16 8.90 -17.03
N SER A 57 4.44 9.26 -17.09
CA SER A 57 5.29 9.42 -15.90
C SER A 57 4.78 10.55 -15.00
N LYS A 58 4.40 11.71 -15.57
CA LYS A 58 3.82 12.82 -14.79
C LYS A 58 2.50 12.42 -14.12
N GLU A 59 1.64 11.69 -14.83
CA GLU A 59 0.37 11.21 -14.27
C GLU A 59 0.60 10.18 -13.15
N LEU A 60 1.56 9.27 -13.32
CA LEU A 60 1.94 8.33 -12.26
C LEU A 60 2.36 9.03 -10.98
N GLU A 61 3.18 10.09 -11.07
CA GLU A 61 3.61 10.86 -9.89
C GLU A 61 2.43 11.59 -9.20
N ARG A 62 1.46 12.11 -9.97
CA ARG A 62 0.23 12.68 -9.40
C ARG A 62 -0.61 11.63 -8.66
N GLN A 63 -0.73 10.44 -9.24
CA GLN A 63 -1.45 9.34 -8.60
C GLN A 63 -0.75 8.88 -7.32
N LYS A 64 0.58 8.74 -7.32
CA LYS A 64 1.36 8.42 -6.11
C LYS A 64 1.14 9.45 -5.00
N HIS A 65 1.16 10.74 -5.33
CA HIS A 65 0.89 11.79 -4.36
C HIS A 65 -0.53 11.67 -3.77
N THR A 66 -1.53 11.44 -4.62
CA THR A 66 -2.93 11.25 -4.19
C THR A 66 -3.07 10.04 -3.27
N CYS A 67 -2.45 8.91 -3.61
CA CYS A 67 -2.43 7.71 -2.76
C CYS A 67 -1.79 7.99 -1.40
N SER A 68 -0.69 8.73 -1.35
CA SER A 68 -0.03 9.09 -0.09
C SER A 68 -0.93 9.94 0.82
N VAL A 69 -1.63 10.93 0.24
CA VAL A 69 -2.60 11.75 0.99
C VAL A 69 -3.75 10.89 1.54
N LEU A 70 -4.29 9.98 0.73
CA LEU A 70 -5.38 9.09 1.15
C LEU A 70 -4.93 8.10 2.24
N GLN A 71 -3.69 7.60 2.17
CA GLN A 71 -3.12 6.75 3.20
C GLN A 71 -3.02 7.47 4.55
N HIS A 72 -2.48 8.71 4.54
CA HIS A 72 -2.45 9.53 5.76
C HIS A 72 -3.85 9.76 6.32
N LYS A 73 -4.83 10.04 5.46
CA LYS A 73 -6.21 10.24 5.90
C LYS A 73 -6.82 8.96 6.50
N GLN A 74 -6.49 7.80 5.93
CA GLN A 74 -6.92 6.52 6.47
C GLN A 74 -6.33 6.26 7.85
N GLU A 75 -5.05 6.57 8.05
CA GLU A 75 -4.36 6.43 9.34
C GLU A 75 -4.98 7.36 10.40
N GLU A 76 -5.25 8.62 10.06
CA GLU A 76 -5.96 9.56 10.95
C GLU A 76 -7.33 9.02 11.38
N LEU A 77 -8.11 8.48 10.44
CA LEU A 77 -9.44 7.93 10.73
C LEU A 77 -9.35 6.67 11.59
N LYS A 78 -8.38 5.79 11.33
CA LYS A 78 -8.13 4.58 12.15
C LYS A 78 -7.74 4.96 13.57
N GLU A 79 -6.89 5.95 13.74
CA GLU A 79 -6.48 6.44 15.06
C GLU A 79 -7.67 7.08 15.80
N GLY A 80 -8.52 7.85 15.10
CA GLY A 80 -9.75 8.38 15.67
C GLY A 80 -10.73 7.29 16.13
N LEU A 81 -10.85 6.18 15.39
CA LEU A 81 -11.63 5.01 15.81
C LEU A 81 -11.00 4.34 17.04
N ARG A 82 -9.68 4.13 17.05
CA ARG A 82 -8.97 3.55 18.20
C ARG A 82 -9.19 4.36 19.47
N GLN A 83 -9.09 5.68 19.39
CA GLN A 83 -9.35 6.59 20.52
C GLN A 83 -10.79 6.50 21.01
N ARG A 84 -11.77 6.38 20.10
CA ARG A 84 -13.17 6.14 20.45
C ARG A 84 -13.35 4.81 21.18
N ASP A 85 -12.77 3.73 20.67
CA ASP A 85 -12.88 2.39 21.26
C ASP A 85 -12.21 2.35 22.65
N GLU A 86 -11.06 3.00 22.80
CA GLU A 86 -10.36 3.15 24.09
C GLU A 86 -11.21 3.91 25.12
N LEU A 87 -11.92 4.97 24.70
CA LEU A 87 -12.86 5.68 25.56
C LEU A 87 -14.07 4.82 25.96
N ILE A 88 -14.62 4.05 25.02
CA ILE A 88 -15.73 3.12 25.28
C ILE A 88 -15.31 2.11 26.35
N GLU A 89 -14.13 1.49 26.19
CA GLU A 89 -13.58 0.52 27.13
C GLU A 89 -13.28 1.15 28.50
N LYS A 90 -12.60 2.30 28.52
CA LYS A 90 -12.23 3.01 29.77
C LYS A 90 -13.44 3.39 30.61
N HIS A 91 -14.57 3.66 29.97
CA HIS A 91 -15.81 4.01 30.66
C HIS A 91 -16.72 2.80 30.94
N GLY A 92 -16.26 1.56 30.67
CA GLY A 92 -17.03 0.35 30.93
C GLY A 92 -18.31 0.27 30.10
N LEU A 93 -18.30 0.90 28.92
CA LEU A 93 -19.44 1.01 28.05
C LEU A 93 -19.45 -0.17 27.07
N VAL A 94 -20.62 -0.74 26.84
CA VAL A 94 -20.85 -1.88 25.97
C VAL A 94 -21.74 -1.44 24.82
N ILE A 95 -21.35 -1.82 23.60
CA ILE A 95 -22.15 -1.65 22.40
C ILE A 95 -23.23 -2.72 22.39
N ILE A 96 -24.49 -2.30 22.43
CA ILE A 96 -25.62 -3.17 22.18
C ILE A 96 -26.07 -2.94 20.73
N PRO A 97 -25.95 -3.95 19.85
CA PRO A 97 -26.53 -3.86 18.52
C PRO A 97 -28.05 -3.83 18.67
N ASP A 98 -28.67 -2.70 18.36
CA ASP A 98 -30.11 -2.69 18.13
C ASP A 98 -30.37 -3.50 16.86
N GLY A 99 -31.24 -4.50 16.97
CA GLY A 99 -31.41 -5.58 16.00
C GLY A 99 -31.40 -5.08 14.55
N THR A 100 -30.67 -5.80 13.70
CA THR A 100 -30.68 -5.56 12.25
C THR A 100 -32.12 -5.63 11.74
N PRO A 101 -32.61 -4.64 10.96
CA PRO A 101 -33.90 -4.73 10.31
C PRO A 101 -33.78 -5.77 9.20
N ASN A 102 -33.97 -7.04 9.56
CA ASN A 102 -34.12 -8.13 8.62
C ASN A 102 -35.52 -8.02 7.99
N GLY A 103 -35.61 -7.21 6.93
CA GLY A 103 -36.45 -7.55 5.78
C GLY A 103 -37.96 -7.30 5.89
N ASP A 104 -38.44 -6.33 6.68
CA ASP A 104 -39.79 -5.80 6.47
C ASP A 104 -39.77 -4.28 6.31
N VAL A 105 -40.25 -3.84 5.16
CA VAL A 105 -40.26 -2.44 4.71
C VAL A 105 -41.45 -1.77 5.38
N SER A 106 -41.30 -1.38 6.64
CA SER A 106 -42.14 -0.34 7.24
C SER A 106 -41.45 1.01 7.13
N HIS A 107 -42.17 1.96 6.55
CA HIS A 107 -41.76 3.35 6.32
C HIS A 107 -41.54 4.10 7.65
N GLU A 108 -40.39 3.93 8.28
CA GLU A 108 -39.82 4.92 9.21
C GLU A 108 -38.30 4.80 9.18
N PRO A 109 -37.54 5.91 9.03
CA PRO A 109 -36.08 5.86 8.98
C PRO A 109 -35.54 5.70 10.40
N LEU A 110 -35.68 4.50 10.97
CA LEU A 110 -34.92 4.13 12.15
C LEU A 110 -33.51 3.81 11.69
N SER A 111 -32.62 4.78 11.85
CA SER A 111 -31.18 4.54 11.79
C SER A 111 -30.86 3.31 12.63
N PRO A 112 -30.10 2.32 12.14
CA PRO A 112 -29.57 1.25 12.96
C PRO A 112 -28.67 1.90 14.02
N GLY A 113 -29.25 2.20 15.17
CA GLY A 113 -28.59 2.93 16.24
C GLY A 113 -27.67 1.98 16.97
N ILE A 114 -26.38 2.28 16.98
CA ILE A 114 -25.48 1.64 17.94
C ILE A 114 -25.76 2.33 19.28
N THR A 115 -26.39 1.61 20.21
CA THR A 115 -26.66 2.13 21.54
C THR A 115 -25.56 1.72 22.50
N LEU A 116 -25.05 2.69 23.26
CA LEU A 116 -23.95 2.52 24.19
C LEU A 116 -24.50 2.58 25.63
N VAL A 117 -24.30 1.51 26.41
CA VAL A 117 -24.78 1.43 27.81
C VAL A 117 -23.67 0.94 28.74
N SER A 118 -23.81 1.11 30.05
CA SER A 118 -22.86 0.51 31.00
C SER A 118 -22.99 -1.01 31.02
N GLN A 119 -21.96 -1.70 31.51
CA GLN A 119 -21.99 -3.15 31.65
C GLN A 119 -23.15 -3.65 32.54
N GLU A 120 -23.45 -2.93 33.62
CA GLU A 120 -24.58 -3.28 34.50
C GLU A 120 -25.92 -3.13 33.77
N ALA A 121 -26.09 -2.04 33.01
CA ALA A 121 -27.29 -1.82 32.22
C ALA A 121 -27.46 -2.89 31.12
N ALA A 122 -26.36 -3.31 30.48
CA ALA A 122 -26.39 -4.39 29.49
C ALA A 122 -26.86 -5.72 30.11
N GLN A 123 -26.35 -6.07 31.30
CA GLN A 123 -26.72 -7.30 32.00
C GLN A 123 -28.20 -7.32 32.42
N VAL A 124 -28.71 -6.18 32.90
CA VAL A 124 -30.14 -6.03 33.21
C VAL A 124 -30.99 -6.15 31.94
N LEU A 125 -30.57 -5.56 30.84
CA LEU A 125 -31.27 -5.67 29.55
C LEU A 125 -31.27 -7.09 28.99
N GLU A 126 -30.24 -7.89 29.27
CA GLU A 126 -30.18 -9.32 28.89
C GLU A 126 -31.28 -10.13 29.59
N SER A 127 -31.56 -9.85 30.86
CA SER A 127 -32.64 -10.50 31.61
C SER A 127 -34.04 -10.18 31.08
N ALA A 128 -34.22 -9.05 30.39
CA ALA A 128 -35.49 -8.65 29.76
C ALA A 128 -35.81 -9.43 28.47
N GLY A 129 -34.93 -10.33 28.03
CA GLY A 129 -35.07 -11.15 26.83
C GLY A 129 -34.73 -10.41 25.53
N GLU A 130 -35.04 -11.01 24.39
CA GLU A 130 -34.69 -10.47 23.08
C GLU A 130 -35.65 -9.35 22.61
N GLY A 131 -35.12 -8.44 21.78
CA GLY A 131 -35.85 -7.34 21.16
C GLY A 131 -35.08 -6.01 21.16
N PRO A 132 -35.56 -5.00 20.42
CA PRO A 132 -34.98 -3.67 20.47
C PRO A 132 -35.03 -3.08 21.89
N LEU A 133 -34.14 -2.13 22.17
CA LEU A 133 -33.94 -1.58 23.52
C LEU A 133 -35.26 -1.11 24.17
N ASP A 134 -36.13 -0.47 23.40
CA ASP A 134 -37.44 0.01 23.86
C ASP A 134 -38.37 -1.11 24.35
N VAL A 135 -38.36 -2.27 23.67
CA VAL A 135 -39.14 -3.45 24.05
C VAL A 135 -38.61 -4.05 25.35
N ARG A 136 -37.28 -4.17 25.48
CA ARG A 136 -36.63 -4.68 26.70
C ARG A 136 -36.89 -3.78 27.91
N LEU A 137 -36.78 -2.46 27.73
CA LEU A 137 -37.10 -1.49 28.78
C LEU A 137 -38.57 -1.56 29.22
N ARG A 138 -39.49 -1.77 28.27
CA ARG A 138 -40.92 -1.93 28.58
C ARG A 138 -41.20 -3.16 29.44
N LYS A 139 -40.61 -4.31 29.10
CA LYS A 139 -40.75 -5.55 29.90
C LYS A 139 -40.24 -5.38 31.32
N LEU A 140 -39.09 -4.76 31.51
CA LEU A 140 -38.55 -4.46 32.86
C LEU A 140 -39.46 -3.52 33.66
N ALA A 141 -40.10 -2.56 33.00
CA ALA A 141 -41.06 -1.67 33.66
C ALA A 141 -42.32 -2.44 34.11
N GLU A 142 -42.82 -3.36 33.29
CA GLU A 142 -43.97 -4.22 33.62
C GLU A 142 -43.65 -5.15 34.81
N GLU A 143 -42.49 -5.82 34.80
CA GLU A 143 -42.05 -6.68 35.91
C GLU A 143 -41.90 -5.90 37.23
N LYS A 144 -41.34 -4.69 37.16
CA LYS A 144 -41.23 -3.79 38.32
C LYS A 144 -42.62 -3.47 38.89
N ASP A 145 -43.59 -3.14 38.04
CA ASP A 145 -44.94 -2.81 38.48
C ASP A 145 -45.65 -4.02 39.13
N GLU A 146 -45.42 -5.23 38.61
CA GLU A 146 -45.94 -6.47 39.19
C GLU A 146 -45.32 -6.78 40.55
N LEU A 147 -44.00 -6.66 40.70
CA LEU A 147 -43.31 -6.79 41.99
C LEU A 147 -43.79 -5.77 43.02
N LEU A 148 -44.02 -4.52 42.60
CA LEU A 148 -44.60 -3.48 43.47
C LEU A 148 -46.02 -3.81 43.92
N ALA A 149 -46.82 -4.50 43.08
CA ALA A 149 -48.13 -5.00 43.48
C ALA A 149 -48.02 -6.13 44.51
N GLN A 150 -47.08 -7.07 44.33
CA GLN A 150 -46.82 -8.15 45.30
C GLN A 150 -46.35 -7.61 46.66
N ILE A 151 -45.43 -6.64 46.68
CA ILE A 151 -44.96 -5.99 47.91
C ILE A 151 -46.12 -5.32 48.65
N ARG A 152 -47.01 -4.62 47.93
CA ARG A 152 -48.21 -4.01 48.52
C ARG A 152 -49.12 -5.07 49.15
N LYS A 153 -49.34 -6.19 48.47
CA LYS A 153 -50.14 -7.30 48.99
C LYS A 153 -49.52 -7.93 50.25
N LEU A 154 -48.21 -8.20 50.24
CA LEU A 154 -47.50 -8.77 51.38
C LEU A 154 -47.46 -7.83 52.59
N LYS A 155 -47.30 -6.51 52.37
CA LYS A 155 -47.39 -5.52 53.46
C LYS A 155 -48.77 -5.53 54.12
N ASN A 156 -49.84 -5.58 53.33
CA ASN A 156 -51.20 -5.67 53.86
C ASN A 156 -51.39 -6.95 54.69
N GLN A 157 -50.90 -8.10 54.20
CA GLN A 157 -50.94 -9.37 54.93
C GLN A 157 -50.14 -9.33 56.24
N LEU A 158 -48.95 -8.73 56.23
CA LEU A 158 -48.14 -8.58 57.44
C LEU A 158 -48.81 -7.66 58.47
N GLU A 159 -49.48 -6.60 58.02
CA GLU A 159 -50.22 -5.69 58.89
C GLU A 159 -51.46 -6.37 59.48
N GLU A 160 -52.15 -7.20 58.70
CA GLU A 160 -53.22 -8.08 59.19
C GLU A 160 -52.72 -9.09 60.23
N GLU A 161 -51.58 -9.74 60.01
CA GLU A 161 -50.99 -10.69 60.97
C GLU A 161 -50.43 -10.00 62.23
N LYS A 162 -49.85 -8.81 62.12
CA LYS A 162 -49.46 -8.01 63.30
C LYS A 162 -50.66 -7.60 64.14
N GLN A 163 -51.79 -7.29 63.52
CA GLN A 163 -53.04 -7.03 64.25
C GLN A 163 -53.60 -8.29 64.92
N LYS A 164 -53.34 -9.49 64.37
CA LYS A 164 -53.68 -10.78 65.01
C LYS A 164 -52.71 -11.18 66.13
N HIS A 165 -51.42 -10.88 66.00
CA HIS A 165 -50.38 -11.23 67.00
C HIS A 165 -50.24 -10.27 68.18
N SER A 166 -50.96 -9.13 68.21
CA SER A 166 -51.05 -8.27 69.41
C SER A 166 -51.74 -8.94 70.63
N LYS A 167 -52.14 -10.21 70.55
CA LYS A 167 -52.73 -10.97 71.68
C LYS A 167 -51.94 -12.19 72.14
N VAL A 168 -50.87 -12.58 71.46
CA VAL A 168 -50.09 -13.76 71.85
C VAL A 168 -48.63 -13.53 71.45
N ASP A 169 -47.86 -12.90 72.33
CA ASP A 169 -46.45 -13.26 72.42
C ASP A 169 -45.90 -13.03 73.82
N GLY A 170 -45.51 -14.14 74.43
CA GLY A 170 -45.10 -14.28 75.81
C GLY A 170 -44.32 -15.56 75.93
N ALA A 171 -43.07 -15.49 75.50
CA ALA A 171 -41.89 -16.13 76.06
C ALA A 171 -41.15 -17.19 75.22
N TYR A 172 -39.81 -17.14 75.39
CA TYR A 172 -38.78 -18.16 75.10
C TYR A 172 -38.45 -18.42 73.62
N THR A 173 -37.21 -18.62 73.17
CA THR A 173 -35.83 -18.49 73.68
C THR A 173 -34.89 -18.74 72.50
N ASP A 174 -33.72 -18.10 72.54
CA ASP A 174 -32.37 -18.68 72.42
C ASP A 174 -32.08 -19.80 71.40
N GLY A 175 -30.97 -19.64 70.70
CA GLY A 175 -30.52 -20.56 69.65
C GLY A 175 -29.10 -20.24 69.19
N GLU A 176 -28.13 -20.57 70.04
CA GLU A 176 -26.73 -20.75 69.65
C GLU A 176 -26.54 -21.98 68.73
N GLY A 177 -25.56 -21.87 67.82
CA GLY A 177 -24.69 -22.99 67.45
C GLY A 177 -24.76 -23.49 66.01
N MET A 178 -23.68 -23.27 65.24
CA MET A 178 -22.87 -24.30 64.57
C MET A 178 -21.86 -23.66 63.59
N GLU A 179 -20.66 -23.35 64.07
CA GLU A 179 -19.46 -23.09 63.26
C GLU A 179 -18.51 -24.28 63.47
N ASN A 180 -18.18 -25.03 62.41
CA ASN A 180 -17.00 -25.90 62.29
C ASN A 180 -16.95 -26.76 60.99
N GLY A 181 -17.90 -26.60 60.06
CA GLY A 181 -17.89 -27.30 58.76
C GLY A 181 -17.48 -26.45 57.55
N THR A 182 -17.66 -25.13 57.62
CA THR A 182 -17.48 -24.17 56.52
C THR A 182 -16.02 -23.79 56.28
N ASP A 183 -15.15 -23.97 57.28
CA ASP A 183 -13.78 -23.45 57.27
C ASP A 183 -12.83 -24.28 56.38
N LEU A 184 -13.02 -25.59 56.29
CA LEU A 184 -12.17 -26.48 55.47
C LEU A 184 -12.34 -26.24 53.96
N HIS A 185 -13.59 -26.08 53.50
CA HIS A 185 -13.89 -25.80 52.09
C HIS A 185 -13.34 -24.44 51.64
N PHE A 186 -13.41 -23.44 52.53
CA PHE A 186 -12.83 -22.12 52.29
C PHE A 186 -11.30 -22.18 52.19
N ILE A 187 -10.64 -22.98 53.04
CA ILE A 187 -9.18 -23.20 52.99
C ILE A 187 -8.75 -23.90 51.69
N GLU A 188 -9.51 -24.89 51.22
CA GLU A 188 -9.23 -25.58 49.95
C GLU A 188 -9.40 -24.63 48.75
N MET A 189 -10.49 -23.87 48.70
CA MET A 189 -10.72 -22.86 47.67
C MET A 189 -9.61 -21.79 47.67
N GLN A 190 -9.17 -21.34 48.85
CA GLN A 190 -8.07 -20.38 48.98
C GLN A 190 -6.74 -20.95 48.47
N ARG A 191 -6.46 -22.25 48.69
CA ARG A 191 -5.27 -22.91 48.15
C ARG A 191 -5.31 -23.00 46.62
N ASP A 192 -6.46 -23.34 46.04
CA ASP A 192 -6.61 -23.40 44.58
C ASP A 192 -6.48 -22.02 43.93
N ILE A 193 -7.08 -20.98 44.52
CA ILE A 193 -6.91 -19.59 44.08
C ILE A 193 -5.44 -19.18 44.15
N ASN A 194 -4.74 -19.50 45.24
CA ASN A 194 -3.31 -19.18 45.38
C ASN A 194 -2.43 -19.94 44.38
N ARG A 195 -2.79 -21.18 44.04
CA ARG A 195 -2.10 -21.98 43.00
C ARG A 195 -2.29 -21.34 41.63
N GLN A 196 -3.52 -21.02 41.25
CA GLN A 196 -3.82 -20.35 39.98
C GLN A 196 -3.13 -18.99 39.89
N MET A 197 -3.16 -18.20 40.97
CA MET A 197 -2.46 -16.92 41.04
C MET A 197 -0.95 -17.07 40.80
N SER A 198 -0.34 -18.12 41.34
CA SER A 198 1.08 -18.43 41.12
C SER A 198 1.37 -18.83 39.67
N GLU A 199 0.51 -19.64 39.06
CA GLU A 199 0.60 -20.00 37.63
C GLU A 199 0.49 -18.76 36.72
N TYR A 200 -0.46 -17.85 37.00
CA TYR A 200 -0.61 -16.61 36.24
C TYR A 200 0.57 -15.65 36.44
N LYS A 201 1.11 -15.53 37.66
CA LYS A 201 2.34 -14.75 37.91
C LYS A 201 3.53 -15.27 37.10
N PHE A 202 3.69 -16.60 37.02
CA PHE A 202 4.76 -17.19 36.21
C PHE A 202 4.58 -16.92 34.72
N LYS A 203 3.35 -17.07 34.20
CA LYS A 203 3.03 -16.75 32.79
C LYS A 203 3.27 -15.28 32.47
N LEU A 204 2.88 -14.37 33.38
CA LEU A 204 3.11 -12.94 33.24
C LEU A 204 4.62 -12.63 33.16
N SER A 205 5.41 -13.15 34.10
CA SER A 205 6.87 -12.94 34.11
C SER A 205 7.54 -13.47 32.83
N LYS A 206 7.07 -14.61 32.30
CA LYS A 206 7.56 -15.13 31.02
C LYS A 206 7.19 -14.21 29.84
N ALA A 207 5.95 -13.72 29.80
CA ALA A 207 5.51 -12.79 28.77
C ALA A 207 6.30 -11.46 28.82
N GLU A 208 6.58 -10.94 30.02
CA GLU A 208 7.41 -9.74 30.22
C GLU A 208 8.84 -9.94 29.66
N GLN A 209 9.44 -11.12 29.89
CA GLN A 209 10.74 -11.46 29.32
C GLN A 209 10.72 -11.55 27.79
N GLU A 210 9.65 -12.14 27.22
CA GLU A 210 9.46 -12.23 25.78
C GLU A 210 9.30 -10.84 25.15
N ILE A 211 8.52 -9.94 25.77
CA ILE A 211 8.38 -8.54 25.35
C ILE A 211 9.75 -7.86 25.28
N GLY A 212 10.56 -7.95 26.34
CA GLY A 212 11.90 -7.33 26.34
C GLY A 212 12.81 -7.85 25.24
N THR A 213 12.68 -9.14 24.87
CA THR A 213 13.43 -9.72 23.75
C THR A 213 12.93 -9.19 22.41
N MET A 214 11.62 -9.07 22.23
CA MET A 214 11.03 -8.50 21.02
C MET A 214 11.39 -7.03 20.84
N GLU A 215 11.40 -6.23 21.91
CA GLU A 215 11.81 -4.82 21.89
C GLU A 215 13.26 -4.65 21.41
N GLN A 216 14.19 -5.49 21.88
CA GLN A 216 15.57 -5.47 21.39
C GLN A 216 15.66 -5.81 19.89
N ASN A 217 14.87 -6.77 19.43
CA ASN A 217 14.81 -7.13 18.01
C ASN A 217 14.24 -5.98 17.16
N ILE A 218 13.19 -5.31 17.62
CA ILE A 218 12.60 -4.14 16.96
C ILE A 218 13.67 -3.05 16.81
N ASN A 219 14.33 -2.66 17.91
CA ASN A 219 15.40 -1.64 17.88
C ASN A 219 16.51 -1.97 16.87
N ARG A 220 16.92 -3.25 16.79
CA ARG A 220 17.93 -3.70 15.82
C ARG A 220 17.43 -3.59 14.38
N LEU A 221 16.19 -3.99 14.12
CA LEU A 221 15.57 -3.93 12.79
C LEU A 221 15.36 -2.48 12.34
N GLU A 222 14.89 -1.61 13.22
CA GLU A 222 14.76 -0.17 12.95
C GLU A 222 16.10 0.45 12.55
N GLY A 223 17.17 0.10 13.28
CA GLY A 223 18.53 0.52 12.92
C GLY A 223 18.98 0.00 11.54
N GLN A 224 18.56 -1.21 11.14
CA GLN A 224 18.84 -1.74 9.80
C GLN A 224 18.05 -0.99 8.72
N VAL A 225 16.77 -0.74 8.94
CA VAL A 225 15.91 0.01 8.01
C VAL A 225 16.46 1.41 7.78
N SER A 226 16.86 2.11 8.84
CA SER A 226 17.47 3.45 8.74
C SER A 226 18.73 3.44 7.87
N ARG A 227 19.62 2.45 8.03
CA ARG A 227 20.82 2.31 7.20
C ARG A 227 20.51 2.00 5.75
N TYR A 228 19.57 1.10 5.48
CA TYR A 228 19.20 0.75 4.11
C TYR A 228 18.53 1.93 3.39
N LYS A 229 17.71 2.72 4.11
CA LYS A 229 17.14 3.94 3.56
C LYS A 229 18.22 4.93 3.15
N ALA A 230 19.17 5.23 4.04
CA ALA A 230 20.28 6.13 3.72
C ALA A 230 21.15 5.62 2.56
N ALA A 231 21.37 4.29 2.47
CA ALA A 231 22.10 3.69 1.35
C ALA A 231 21.34 3.80 0.02
N ALA A 232 20.02 3.62 0.03
CA ALA A 232 19.16 3.77 -1.13
C ALA A 232 19.13 5.23 -1.62
N ASP A 233 18.92 6.19 -0.72
CA ASP A 233 18.93 7.63 -1.04
C ASP A 233 20.27 8.06 -1.66
N ASN A 234 21.39 7.54 -1.16
CA ASN A 234 22.71 7.80 -1.73
C ASN A 234 22.92 7.14 -3.09
N ALA A 235 22.39 5.93 -3.30
CA ALA A 235 22.47 5.24 -4.60
C ALA A 235 21.66 5.97 -5.68
N GLU A 236 20.46 6.47 -5.34
CA GLU A 236 19.62 7.27 -6.24
C GLU A 236 20.35 8.55 -6.68
N LYS A 237 20.98 9.25 -5.73
CA LYS A 237 21.79 10.44 -6.04
C LYS A 237 22.94 10.14 -7.02
N ILE A 238 23.66 9.04 -6.80
CA ILE A 238 24.76 8.62 -7.69
C ILE A 238 24.22 8.25 -9.08
N GLU A 239 23.07 7.59 -9.15
CA GLU A 239 22.43 7.23 -10.43
C GLU A 239 22.10 8.48 -11.25
N ASP A 240 21.56 9.52 -10.62
CA ASP A 240 21.22 10.78 -11.29
C ASP A 240 22.47 11.53 -11.79
N GLU A 241 23.55 11.54 -11.00
CA GLU A 241 24.85 12.07 -11.42
C GLU A 241 25.38 11.32 -12.65
N LEU A 242 25.36 9.99 -12.63
CA LEU A 242 25.79 9.16 -13.77
C LEU A 242 24.92 9.36 -15.02
N LYS A 243 23.60 9.56 -14.86
CA LYS A 243 22.71 9.91 -15.97
C LYS A 243 23.08 11.27 -16.59
N ALA A 244 23.40 12.26 -15.76
CA ALA A 244 23.83 13.57 -16.23
C ALA A 244 25.16 13.48 -17.01
N ASP A 245 26.13 12.73 -16.48
CA ASP A 245 27.43 12.50 -17.12
C ASP A 245 27.28 11.74 -18.43
N LYS A 246 26.44 10.69 -18.47
CA LYS A 246 26.12 9.96 -19.71
C LYS A 246 25.58 10.91 -20.79
N ARG A 247 24.64 11.79 -20.46
CA ARG A 247 24.10 12.78 -21.42
C ARG A 247 25.14 13.79 -21.86
N LYS A 248 26.08 14.16 -20.99
CA LYS A 248 27.20 15.04 -21.33
C LYS A 248 28.16 14.36 -22.31
N LEU A 249 28.62 13.16 -21.98
CA LEU A 249 29.52 12.37 -22.83
C LEU A 249 28.89 12.02 -24.19
N GLN A 250 27.59 11.74 -24.24
CA GLN A 250 26.88 11.53 -25.51
C GLN A 250 26.90 12.77 -26.41
N ARG A 251 26.75 13.97 -25.84
CA ARG A 251 26.84 15.23 -26.59
C ARG A 251 28.27 15.49 -27.09
N GLU A 252 29.25 15.24 -26.24
CA GLU A 252 30.67 15.36 -26.60
C GLU A 252 31.05 14.37 -27.71
N LEU A 253 30.58 13.12 -27.62
CA LEU A 253 30.79 12.11 -28.66
C LEU A 253 30.19 12.54 -29.99
N ARG A 254 28.95 13.03 -30.01
CA ARG A 254 28.32 13.53 -31.24
C ARG A 254 29.13 14.67 -31.87
N THR A 255 29.54 15.64 -31.05
CA THR A 255 30.37 16.76 -31.50
C THR A 255 31.72 16.28 -32.08
N ALA A 256 32.33 15.26 -31.48
CA ALA A 256 33.58 14.69 -31.96
C ALA A 256 33.40 13.93 -33.29
N LEU A 257 32.27 13.22 -33.46
CA LEU A 257 31.93 12.54 -34.72
C LEU A 257 31.69 13.54 -35.85
N ASP A 258 30.92 14.60 -35.61
CA ASP A 258 30.68 15.66 -36.60
C ASP A 258 32.02 16.26 -37.08
N LYS A 259 32.94 16.52 -36.15
CA LYS A 259 34.29 17.03 -36.48
C LYS A 259 35.14 16.02 -37.24
N LEU A 260 34.98 14.72 -36.97
CA LEU A 260 35.69 13.67 -37.67
C LEU A 260 35.23 13.60 -39.14
N GLU A 261 33.91 13.66 -39.38
CA GLU A 261 33.34 13.72 -40.73
C GLU A 261 33.84 14.93 -41.52
N GLU A 262 33.89 16.12 -40.90
CA GLU A 262 34.45 17.34 -41.53
C GLU A 262 35.93 17.16 -41.94
N MET A 263 36.72 16.54 -41.06
CA MET A 263 38.14 16.28 -41.31
C MET A 263 38.35 15.22 -42.40
N GLU A 264 37.52 14.17 -42.43
CA GLU A 264 37.54 13.14 -43.47
C GLU A 264 37.19 13.73 -44.84
N MET A 265 36.17 14.58 -44.91
CA MET A 265 35.81 15.33 -46.12
C MET A 265 36.99 16.19 -46.60
N THR A 266 37.59 16.96 -45.68
CA THR A 266 38.76 17.81 -45.99
C THR A 266 39.93 16.97 -46.49
N ASN A 267 40.22 15.84 -45.85
CA ASN A 267 41.31 14.95 -46.23
C ASN A 267 41.06 14.30 -47.61
N SER A 268 39.81 13.92 -47.90
CA SER A 268 39.41 13.43 -49.23
C SER A 268 39.67 14.47 -50.32
N HIS A 269 39.33 15.73 -50.08
CA HIS A 269 39.62 16.83 -51.01
C HIS A 269 41.12 17.05 -51.22
N LEU A 270 41.92 17.04 -50.14
CA LEU A 270 43.38 17.19 -50.22
C LEU A 270 44.03 16.02 -50.97
N THR A 271 43.59 14.80 -50.71
CA THR A 271 44.07 13.58 -51.38
C THR A 271 43.84 13.66 -52.88
N LYS A 272 42.61 14.00 -53.31
CA LYS A 272 42.29 14.21 -54.73
C LYS A 272 43.15 15.28 -55.39
N ARG A 273 43.43 16.38 -54.69
CA ARG A 273 44.29 17.46 -55.20
C ARG A 273 45.74 17.01 -55.34
N LEU A 274 46.24 16.23 -54.39
CA LEU A 274 47.59 15.67 -54.40
C LEU A 274 47.78 14.65 -55.54
N GLU A 275 46.78 13.80 -55.77
CA GLU A 275 46.75 12.87 -56.91
C GLU A 275 46.81 13.62 -58.25
N LYS A 276 46.04 14.70 -58.41
CA LYS A 276 46.11 15.56 -59.61
C LYS A 276 47.50 16.14 -59.82
N MET A 277 48.14 16.64 -58.76
CA MET A 277 49.52 17.17 -58.85
C MET A 277 50.53 16.09 -59.23
N LYS A 278 50.41 14.88 -58.66
CA LYS A 278 51.25 13.72 -59.03
C LYS A 278 51.06 13.35 -60.51
N ALA A 279 49.83 13.28 -60.99
CA ALA A 279 49.53 12.99 -62.39
C ALA A 279 50.14 14.04 -63.33
N ASN A 280 50.00 15.33 -63.01
CA ASN A 280 50.60 16.42 -63.79
C ASN A 280 52.13 16.33 -63.83
N ARG A 281 52.77 16.05 -62.68
CA ARG A 281 54.22 15.87 -62.60
C ARG A 281 54.69 14.70 -63.46
N ASN A 282 54.00 13.56 -63.41
CA ASN A 282 54.35 12.39 -64.21
C ASN A 282 54.20 12.66 -65.71
N ALA A 283 53.15 13.38 -66.11
CA ALA A 283 52.94 13.79 -67.50
C ALA A 283 54.08 14.71 -67.99
N LEU A 284 54.50 15.68 -67.19
CA LEU A 284 55.64 16.55 -67.49
C LEU A 284 56.95 15.78 -67.62
N LEU A 285 57.21 14.82 -66.73
CA LEU A 285 58.41 13.97 -66.79
C LEU A 285 58.41 13.05 -68.01
N SER A 286 57.26 12.60 -68.49
CA SER A 286 57.17 11.77 -69.70
C SER A 286 57.39 12.53 -71.01
N GLN A 287 57.43 13.86 -70.96
CA GLN A 287 57.66 14.74 -72.11
C GLN A 287 59.13 15.22 -72.20
N GLN A 288 59.99 14.86 -71.24
CA GLN A 288 61.44 15.10 -71.25
C GLN A 288 62.19 13.85 -71.68
#